data_AF-A0A955WKM9-F1
#
_entry.id   AF-A0A955WKM9-F1
#
_cell.length_a   1.000
_cell.length_b   1.000
_cell.length_c   1.000
_cell.angle_alpha   90.00
_cell.angle_beta   90.00
_cell.angle_gamma   90.00
#
_symmetry.space_group_name_H-M   'P 1'
#
loop_
_entity.id
_entity.type
_entity.pdbx_description
1 polymer ?
#
loop_
_entity_poly.entity_id
_entity_poly.type
_entity_poly.pdbx_seq_one_letter_code
_entity_poly.pdbx_strand_id
1 'polypeptide(L)'
;MRRLALCLLLTACGAAPDPFAARYPTARYLVAEGTGATPEAAAASARARIAEQIAAKLHSVLEVESQGGDQATERTRQRIEVEARFERAELIRIPPEAAMCDPTGCRARAVLARQAAADALGADYDRAAVPFRQAAAAAETAAALALADVGRTETTLVFTRELRAAEAAFHALPGPAWRLRAVTDRPHAPFLADRQRALALEARRGQVLRSVAVSVDPLPKMDAALAEVTTAALLGALHALGVEARIDATCAGLALTPRAEVTCDRNGIGARCALHLDARLQRCADPAPLAHINFAAAGLVGVDPRSEDAARRRLAERIVPAALAGPLAEALRATLPLAR
;
A
#
# COMPACT_ATOMS: atom_id res chain seq x y z
N MET A 1 44.08 -49.73 51.13
CA MET A 1 42.73 -49.14 51.34
C MET A 1 42.87 -47.81 52.07
N ARG A 2 42.59 -46.67 51.42
CA ARG A 2 42.16 -45.41 52.05
C ARG A 2 41.72 -44.47 50.93
N ARG A 3 40.39 -44.32 50.78
CA ARG A 3 39.74 -43.45 49.81
C ARG A 3 39.71 -42.02 50.40
N LEU A 4 40.27 -41.06 49.69
CA LEU A 4 40.05 -39.63 49.90
C LEU A 4 38.84 -39.24 49.04
N ALA A 5 37.70 -38.99 49.67
CA ALA A 5 36.54 -38.38 49.05
C ALA A 5 36.63 -36.87 49.27
N LEU A 6 36.91 -36.14 48.19
CA LEU A 6 36.96 -34.69 48.15
C LEU A 6 35.52 -34.18 47.92
N CYS A 7 34.85 -33.72 48.98
CA CYS A 7 33.59 -32.98 48.87
C CYS A 7 33.88 -31.55 48.39
N LEU A 8 33.71 -31.31 47.09
CA LEU A 8 33.57 -29.98 46.51
C LEU A 8 32.18 -29.44 46.82
N LEU A 9 32.06 -28.64 47.89
CA LEU A 9 30.91 -27.77 48.12
C LEU A 9 31.05 -26.54 47.22
N LEU A 10 30.35 -26.56 46.09
CA LEU A 10 30.05 -25.37 45.30
C LEU A 10 29.00 -24.55 46.08
N THR A 11 29.48 -23.61 46.91
CA THR A 11 28.67 -22.50 47.40
C THR A 11 28.36 -21.58 46.22
N ALA A 12 27.22 -21.83 45.57
CA ALA A 12 26.57 -20.81 44.76
C ALA A 12 26.19 -19.66 45.70
N CYS A 13 27.03 -18.61 45.75
CA CYS A 13 26.64 -17.31 46.28
C CYS A 13 25.49 -16.79 45.41
N GLY A 14 24.26 -17.13 45.79
CA GLY A 14 23.07 -16.47 45.27
C GLY A 14 23.14 -15.01 45.71
N ALA A 15 23.55 -14.12 44.80
CA ALA A 15 23.36 -12.69 44.99
C ALA A 15 21.88 -12.48 45.31
N ALA A 16 21.59 -11.76 46.40
CA ALA A 16 20.22 -11.44 46.78
C ALA A 16 19.53 -10.81 45.55
N PRO A 17 18.32 -11.27 45.18
CA PRO A 17 17.63 -10.76 44.00
C PRO A 17 17.46 -9.25 44.16
N ASP A 18 17.87 -8.48 43.14
CA ASP A 18 17.69 -7.03 43.11
C ASP A 18 16.20 -6.73 43.40
N PRO A 19 15.86 -6.07 44.52
CA PRO A 19 14.47 -5.81 44.90
C PRO A 19 13.73 -5.00 43.83
N PHE A 20 14.46 -4.21 43.03
CA PHE A 20 13.90 -3.52 41.88
C PHE A 20 13.49 -4.50 40.77
N ALA A 21 14.35 -5.47 40.43
CA ALA A 21 14.06 -6.47 39.40
C ALA A 21 12.90 -7.41 39.81
N ALA A 22 12.76 -7.68 41.10
CA ALA A 22 11.62 -8.42 41.64
C ALA A 22 10.29 -7.66 41.48
N ARG A 23 10.30 -6.34 41.69
CA ARG A 23 9.11 -5.48 41.54
C ARG A 23 8.78 -5.14 40.08
N TYR A 24 9.80 -5.00 39.23
CA TYR A 24 9.67 -4.62 37.82
C TYR A 24 10.29 -5.68 36.89
N PRO A 25 9.71 -6.89 36.81
CA PRO A 25 10.24 -7.95 35.97
C PRO A 25 10.14 -7.59 34.48
N THR A 26 11.20 -7.88 33.71
CA THR A 26 11.32 -7.53 32.28
C THR A 26 10.26 -8.17 31.38
N ALA A 27 9.65 -9.26 31.85
CA ALA A 27 8.50 -9.88 31.19
C ALA A 27 7.26 -8.96 31.16
N ARG A 28 7.10 -8.07 32.15
CA ARG A 28 5.94 -7.16 32.28
C ARG A 28 6.32 -5.69 32.06
N TYR A 29 7.59 -5.35 32.19
CA TYR A 29 8.10 -3.99 32.08
C TYR A 29 9.24 -3.90 31.08
N LEU A 30 9.35 -2.78 30.37
CA LEU A 30 10.64 -2.33 29.85
C LEU A 30 11.31 -1.49 30.93
N VAL A 31 12.60 -1.72 31.14
CA VAL A 31 13.38 -1.05 32.17
C VAL A 31 14.64 -0.49 31.52
N ALA A 32 15.03 0.73 31.89
CA ALA A 32 16.33 1.29 31.53
C ALA A 32 16.89 2.12 32.68
N GLU A 33 18.21 2.13 32.80
CA GLU A 33 18.95 2.98 33.73
C GLU A 33 19.62 4.11 32.96
N GLY A 34 19.45 5.34 33.45
CA GLY A 34 20.09 6.55 32.94
C GLY A 34 20.93 7.23 34.02
N THR A 35 21.91 8.01 33.59
CA THR A 35 22.86 8.70 34.45
C THR A 35 22.97 10.17 34.06
N GLY A 36 23.22 11.06 35.01
CA GLY A 36 23.36 12.49 34.75
C GLY A 36 23.94 13.27 35.93
N ALA A 37 24.27 14.54 35.69
CA ALA A 37 24.79 15.43 36.74
C ALA A 37 23.72 15.83 37.76
N THR A 38 22.44 15.77 37.38
CA THR A 38 21.28 16.06 38.26
C THR A 38 20.26 14.92 38.21
N PRO A 39 19.37 14.81 39.21
CA PRO A 39 18.28 13.82 39.18
C PRO A 39 17.43 13.92 37.91
N GLU A 40 17.13 15.13 37.46
CA GLU A 40 16.31 15.39 36.26
C GLU A 40 17.04 14.93 35.00
N ALA A 41 18.35 15.18 34.90
CA ALA A 41 19.17 14.72 33.78
C ALA A 41 19.25 13.18 33.74
N ALA A 42 19.43 12.53 34.89
CA ALA A 42 19.43 11.08 34.99
C ALA A 42 18.07 10.48 34.61
N ALA A 43 16.97 11.09 35.06
CA ALA A 43 15.60 10.69 34.71
C ALA A 43 15.31 10.86 33.21
N ALA A 44 15.71 11.98 32.61
CA ALA A 44 15.58 12.22 31.17
C ALA A 44 16.39 11.19 30.36
N SER A 45 17.63 10.92 30.77
CA SER A 45 18.48 9.87 30.18
C SER A 45 17.84 8.48 30.29
N ALA A 46 17.25 8.13 31.43
CA ALA A 46 16.61 6.84 31.62
C ALA A 46 15.37 6.66 30.72
N ARG A 47 14.56 7.73 30.57
CA ARG A 47 13.42 7.74 29.64
C ARG A 47 13.88 7.62 28.19
N ALA A 48 14.92 8.36 27.81
CA ALA A 48 15.49 8.30 26.46
C ALA A 48 15.95 6.87 26.11
N ARG A 49 16.60 6.17 27.05
CA ARG A 49 17.02 4.77 26.84
C ARG A 49 15.86 3.80 26.64
N ILE A 50 14.72 3.98 27.30
CA ILE A 50 13.51 3.18 26.99
C ILE A 50 13.02 3.49 25.58
N ALA A 51 12.96 4.77 25.19
CA ALA A 51 12.57 5.15 23.84
C ALA A 51 13.51 4.57 22.78
N GLU A 52 14.83 4.58 23.02
CA GLU A 52 15.85 3.96 22.18
C GLU A 52 15.65 2.44 22.07
N GLN A 53 15.35 1.74 23.16
CA GLN A 53 15.03 0.31 23.13
C GLN A 53 13.81 0.02 22.24
N ILE A 54 12.76 0.83 22.35
CA ILE A 54 11.55 0.68 21.52
C ILE A 54 11.87 0.99 20.06
N ALA A 55 12.63 2.06 19.78
CA ALA A 55 13.06 2.44 18.45
C ALA A 55 13.89 1.33 17.79
N ALA A 56 14.85 0.74 18.51
CA ALA A 56 15.67 -0.37 18.04
C ALA A 56 14.82 -1.62 17.74
N LYS A 57 13.84 -1.93 18.59
CA LYS A 57 12.89 -3.02 18.33
C LYS A 57 12.01 -2.74 17.13
N LEU A 58 11.52 -1.52 16.98
CA LEU A 58 10.70 -1.13 15.83
C LEU A 58 11.51 -1.23 14.54
N HIS A 59 12.78 -0.80 14.55
CA HIS A 59 13.70 -0.98 13.43
C HIS A 59 13.80 -2.46 13.02
N SER A 60 14.05 -3.36 13.99
CA SER A 60 14.11 -4.80 13.73
C SER A 60 12.79 -5.36 13.19
N VAL A 61 11.63 -4.93 13.71
CA VAL A 61 10.32 -5.32 13.18
C VAL A 61 10.15 -4.87 11.74
N LEU A 62 10.52 -3.63 11.42
CA LEU A 62 10.42 -3.06 10.10
C LEU A 62 11.34 -3.76 9.09
N GLU A 63 12.57 -4.09 9.49
CA GLU A 63 13.50 -4.87 8.65
C GLU A 63 12.90 -6.24 8.29
N VAL A 64 12.37 -6.97 9.26
CA VAL A 64 11.75 -8.29 9.02
C VAL A 64 10.53 -8.18 8.10
N GLU A 65 9.68 -7.17 8.26
CA GLU A 65 8.51 -6.98 7.38
C GLU A 65 8.92 -6.52 5.96
N SER A 66 10.05 -5.80 5.83
CA SER A 66 10.57 -5.33 4.54
C SER A 66 11.19 -6.41 3.68
N GLN A 67 11.78 -7.45 4.29
CA GLN A 67 12.33 -8.60 3.57
C GLN A 67 11.24 -9.49 2.95
N GLY A 68 9.98 -9.28 3.33
CA GLY A 68 8.82 -10.01 2.79
C GLY A 68 8.12 -9.34 1.60
N GLY A 69 8.62 -8.22 1.06
CA GLY A 69 8.00 -7.52 -0.08
C GLY A 69 9.01 -6.85 -1.01
N ASP A 70 9.02 -7.26 -2.29
CA ASP A 70 10.05 -6.95 -3.31
C ASP A 70 10.25 -5.48 -3.72
N GLN A 71 9.55 -4.50 -3.14
CA GLN A 71 9.69 -3.10 -3.58
C GLN A 71 9.51 -2.09 -2.45
N ALA A 72 10.48 -1.93 -1.53
CA ALA A 72 10.43 -0.78 -0.62
C ALA A 72 11.72 -0.40 0.13
N THR A 73 12.94 -0.78 -0.25
CA THR A 73 14.11 -0.57 0.63
C THR A 73 14.33 0.90 1.04
N GLU A 74 14.19 1.84 0.10
CA GLU A 74 14.40 3.28 0.38
C GLU A 74 13.18 3.95 1.06
N ARG A 75 11.95 3.59 0.65
CA ARG A 75 10.72 4.08 1.31
C ARG A 75 10.59 3.53 2.73
N THR A 76 11.07 2.31 2.98
CA THR A 76 11.09 1.70 4.31
C THR A 76 12.09 2.41 5.20
N ARG A 77 13.27 2.78 4.69
CA ARG A 77 14.27 3.54 5.44
C ARG A 77 13.77 4.92 5.91
N GLN A 78 13.10 5.66 5.02
CA GLN A 78 12.45 6.93 5.40
C GLN A 78 11.31 6.73 6.40
N ARG A 79 10.53 5.65 6.23
CA ARG A 79 9.43 5.29 7.13
C ARG A 79 9.92 4.85 8.51
N ILE A 80 11.04 4.15 8.58
CA ILE A 80 11.77 3.81 9.81
C ILE A 80 12.14 5.08 10.57
N GLU A 81 12.76 6.08 9.93
CA GLU A 81 13.21 7.30 10.61
C GLU A 81 12.05 8.15 11.15
N VAL A 82 10.91 8.18 10.45
CA VAL A 82 9.71 8.92 10.85
C VAL A 82 8.90 8.17 11.92
N GLU A 83 8.77 6.84 11.81
CA GLU A 83 7.92 6.04 12.71
C GLU A 83 8.64 5.55 13.98
N ALA A 84 9.98 5.55 14.02
CA ALA A 84 10.80 5.02 15.13
C ALA A 84 10.69 5.77 16.47
N ARG A 85 10.01 6.91 16.53
CA ARG A 85 9.87 7.67 17.78
C ARG A 85 8.71 7.12 18.62
N PHE A 86 9.00 6.82 19.88
CA PHE A 86 7.96 6.48 20.85
C PHE A 86 7.25 7.75 21.32
N GLU A 87 6.06 8.00 20.78
CA GLU A 87 5.28 9.23 21.00
C GLU A 87 4.59 9.32 22.37
N ARG A 88 4.57 8.23 23.16
CA ARG A 88 3.85 8.12 24.43
C ARG A 88 4.76 8.22 25.66
N ALA A 89 5.64 9.22 25.67
CA ALA A 89 6.64 9.42 26.73
C ALA A 89 6.04 9.53 28.14
N GLU A 90 4.78 9.96 28.26
CA GLU A 90 4.03 10.03 29.52
C GLU A 90 3.78 8.67 30.18
N LEU A 91 3.88 7.57 29.42
CA LEU A 91 3.76 6.21 29.94
C LEU A 91 5.04 5.73 30.63
N ILE A 92 6.17 6.40 30.40
CA ILE A 92 7.46 6.05 30.98
C ILE A 92 7.59 6.72 32.35
N ARG A 93 7.59 5.91 33.41
CA ARG A 93 7.62 6.38 34.79
C ARG A 93 9.01 6.24 35.40
N ILE A 94 9.35 7.14 36.31
CA ILE A 94 10.50 7.01 37.21
C ILE A 94 9.92 6.71 38.60
N PRO A 95 10.02 5.47 39.11
CA PRO A 95 9.60 5.18 40.47
C PRO A 95 10.41 6.04 41.46
N PRO A 96 9.81 6.61 42.52
CA PRO A 96 10.51 7.45 43.48
C PRO A 96 11.75 6.78 44.10
N GLU A 97 11.67 5.49 44.37
CA GLU A 97 12.75 4.66 44.91
C GLU A 97 13.87 4.34 43.91
N ALA A 98 13.71 4.74 42.65
CA ALA A 98 14.58 4.36 41.55
C ALA A 98 15.59 5.45 41.15
N ALA A 99 15.62 6.56 41.89
CA ALA A 99 16.56 7.66 41.69
C ALA A 99 17.50 7.77 42.90
N MET A 100 18.80 7.85 42.63
CA MET A 100 19.84 7.98 43.65
C MET A 100 20.92 8.91 43.14
N CYS A 101 21.42 9.78 44.02
CA CYS A 101 22.57 10.63 43.73
C CYS A 101 23.68 10.35 44.72
N ASP A 102 24.90 10.29 44.19
CA ASP A 102 26.14 10.24 44.95
C ASP A 102 27.04 11.42 44.52
N PRO A 103 28.19 11.65 45.18
CA PRO A 103 29.09 12.75 44.82
C PRO A 103 29.65 12.69 43.40
N THR A 104 29.53 11.55 42.70
CA THR A 104 30.01 11.35 41.32
C THR A 104 28.92 11.52 40.27
N GLY A 105 27.64 11.56 40.67
CA GLY A 105 26.51 11.85 39.81
C GLY A 105 25.19 11.23 40.29
N CYS A 106 24.16 11.39 39.47
CA CYS A 106 22.84 10.82 39.70
C CYS A 106 22.55 9.67 38.74
N ARG A 107 21.82 8.67 39.23
CA ARG A 107 21.29 7.55 38.47
C ARG A 107 19.78 7.48 38.67
N ALA A 108 19.06 7.12 37.61
CA ALA A 108 17.62 6.89 37.67
C ALA A 108 17.26 5.66 36.85
N ARG A 109 16.29 4.85 37.32
CA ARG A 109 15.69 3.78 36.52
C ARG A 109 14.29 4.17 36.07
N ALA A 110 14.07 4.06 34.77
CA ALA A 110 12.77 4.23 34.14
C ALA A 110 12.10 2.87 33.96
N VAL A 111 10.77 2.88 34.03
CA VAL A 111 9.93 1.71 33.79
C VAL A 111 8.78 2.07 32.86
N LEU A 112 8.49 1.18 31.91
CA LEU A 112 7.28 1.23 31.08
C LEU A 112 6.53 -0.09 31.25
N ALA A 113 5.31 -0.03 31.78
CA ALA A 113 4.45 -1.21 31.89
C ALA A 113 3.99 -1.62 30.48
N ARG A 114 4.34 -2.83 30.05
CA ARG A 114 4.03 -3.30 28.69
C ARG A 114 2.53 -3.36 28.43
N GLN A 115 1.72 -3.75 29.42
CA GLN A 115 0.27 -3.79 29.28
C GLN A 115 -0.33 -2.39 29.13
N ALA A 116 0.04 -1.43 29.98
CA ALA A 116 -0.47 -0.06 29.88
C ALA A 116 -0.11 0.60 28.54
N ALA A 117 1.10 0.34 28.04
CA ALA A 117 1.51 0.77 26.72
C ALA A 117 0.77 0.04 25.60
N ALA A 118 0.49 -1.25 25.75
CA ALA A 118 -0.33 -2.02 24.81
C ALA A 118 -1.77 -1.49 24.75
N ASP A 119 -2.37 -1.16 25.90
CA ASP A 119 -3.73 -0.63 25.96
C ASP A 119 -3.81 0.76 25.29
N ALA A 120 -2.85 1.64 25.60
CA ALA A 120 -2.80 2.99 25.02
C ALA A 120 -2.55 2.98 23.49
N LEU A 121 -1.55 2.22 23.04
CA LEU A 121 -1.25 2.08 21.61
C LEU A 121 -2.34 1.26 20.88
N GLY A 122 -3.02 0.35 21.57
CA GLY A 122 -4.16 -0.42 21.06
C GLY A 122 -5.33 0.49 20.77
N ALA A 123 -5.65 1.41 21.68
CA ALA A 123 -6.65 2.44 21.45
C ALA A 123 -6.27 3.38 20.28
N ASP A 124 -5.00 3.71 20.13
CA ASP A 124 -4.50 4.49 18.98
C ASP A 124 -4.70 3.72 17.66
N TYR A 125 -4.38 2.42 17.64
CA TYR A 125 -4.62 1.52 16.51
C TYR A 125 -6.11 1.43 16.16
N ASP A 126 -6.98 1.17 17.14
CA ASP A 126 -8.41 1.00 16.89
C ASP A 126 -9.05 2.26 16.33
N ARG A 127 -8.64 3.45 16.81
CA ARG A 127 -9.07 4.73 16.22
C ARG A 127 -8.63 4.88 14.77
N ALA A 128 -7.38 4.52 14.45
CA ALA A 128 -6.87 4.54 13.09
C ALA A 128 -7.56 3.48 12.19
N ALA A 129 -8.02 2.37 12.76
CA ALA A 129 -8.68 1.29 12.04
C ALA A 129 -10.15 1.57 11.70
N VAL A 130 -10.83 2.50 12.39
CA VAL A 130 -12.24 2.82 12.13
C VAL A 130 -12.51 3.18 10.64
N PRO A 131 -11.78 4.14 10.02
CA PRO A 131 -12.00 4.49 8.61
C PRO A 131 -11.78 3.30 7.67
N PHE A 132 -10.75 2.48 7.92
CA PHE A 132 -10.50 1.27 7.13
C PHE A 132 -11.67 0.28 7.25
N ARG A 133 -12.11 -0.05 8.46
CA ARG A 133 -13.18 -1.04 8.68
C ARG A 133 -14.51 -0.60 8.07
N GLN A 134 -14.81 0.70 8.13
CA GLN A 134 -15.99 1.30 7.49
C GLN A 134 -15.91 1.23 5.97
N ALA A 135 -14.81 1.71 5.37
CA ALA A 135 -14.62 1.67 3.92
C ALA A 135 -14.55 0.23 3.39
N ALA A 136 -13.92 -0.69 4.11
CA ALA A 136 -13.88 -2.10 3.77
C ALA A 136 -15.27 -2.75 3.77
N ALA A 137 -16.10 -2.44 4.77
CA ALA A 137 -17.49 -2.93 4.81
C ALA A 137 -18.34 -2.38 3.65
N ALA A 138 -18.16 -1.09 3.32
CA ALA A 138 -18.82 -0.47 2.18
C ALA A 138 -18.36 -1.10 0.85
N ALA A 139 -17.05 -1.35 0.69
CA ALA A 139 -16.48 -2.01 -0.47
C ALA A 139 -16.97 -3.47 -0.61
N GLU A 140 -17.05 -4.23 0.48
CA GLU A 140 -17.61 -5.60 0.47
C GLU A 140 -19.06 -5.63 0.01
N THR A 141 -19.88 -4.71 0.54
CA THR A 141 -21.29 -4.57 0.15
C THR A 141 -21.41 -4.20 -1.32
N ALA A 142 -20.63 -3.22 -1.78
CA ALA A 142 -20.62 -2.78 -3.17
C ALA A 142 -20.11 -3.88 -4.12
N ALA A 143 -19.11 -4.67 -3.71
CA ALA A 143 -18.62 -5.81 -4.49
C ALA A 143 -19.68 -6.90 -4.64
N ALA A 144 -20.41 -7.23 -3.57
CA ALA A 144 -21.49 -8.20 -3.62
C ALA A 144 -22.59 -7.76 -4.60
N LEU A 145 -22.97 -6.47 -4.57
CA LEU A 145 -23.93 -5.89 -5.50
C LEU A 145 -23.42 -5.88 -6.95
N ALA A 146 -22.15 -5.51 -7.17
CA ALA A 146 -21.54 -5.50 -8.50
C ALA A 146 -21.49 -6.90 -9.14
N LEU A 147 -21.25 -7.94 -8.34
CA LEU A 147 -21.23 -9.32 -8.80
C LEU A 147 -22.63 -9.93 -9.00
N ALA A 148 -23.65 -9.43 -8.29
CA ALA A 148 -25.04 -9.87 -8.47
C ALA A 148 -25.70 -9.19 -9.68
N ASP A 149 -25.45 -7.89 -9.87
CA ASP A 149 -26.00 -7.07 -10.95
C ASP A 149 -25.02 -6.95 -12.13
N VAL A 150 -24.62 -8.09 -12.71
CA VAL A 150 -23.69 -8.14 -13.85
C VAL A 150 -24.18 -7.22 -14.98
N GLY A 151 -23.35 -6.25 -15.37
CA GLY A 151 -23.67 -5.26 -16.41
C GLY A 151 -24.18 -3.90 -15.89
N ARG A 152 -24.42 -3.72 -14.58
CA ARG A 152 -24.69 -2.39 -14.00
C ARG A 152 -23.40 -1.68 -13.60
N THR A 153 -23.05 -0.66 -14.37
CA THR A 153 -21.84 0.15 -14.16
C THR A 153 -21.81 0.86 -12.79
N GLU A 154 -22.97 1.27 -12.26
CA GLU A 154 -23.05 2.08 -11.05
C GLU A 154 -22.46 1.39 -9.82
N THR A 155 -22.78 0.12 -9.60
CA THR A 155 -22.26 -0.67 -8.47
C THR A 155 -20.75 -0.89 -8.58
N THR A 156 -20.22 -1.05 -9.79
CA THR A 156 -18.77 -1.12 -10.06
C THR A 156 -18.06 0.19 -9.72
N LEU A 157 -18.65 1.34 -10.08
CA LEU A 157 -18.08 2.65 -9.74
C LEU A 157 -18.06 2.88 -8.22
N VAL A 158 -19.15 2.51 -7.53
CA VAL A 158 -19.22 2.57 -6.06
C VAL A 158 -18.15 1.65 -5.44
N PHE A 159 -18.05 0.40 -5.88
CA PHE A 159 -17.02 -0.52 -5.41
C PHE A 159 -15.61 0.05 -5.59
N THR A 160 -15.30 0.59 -6.77
CA THR A 160 -13.99 1.19 -7.07
C THR A 160 -13.67 2.32 -6.09
N ARG A 161 -14.62 3.21 -5.81
CA ARG A 161 -14.45 4.31 -4.86
C ARG A 161 -14.19 3.80 -3.45
N GLU A 162 -15.03 2.89 -2.94
CA GLU A 162 -14.91 2.38 -1.57
C GLU A 162 -13.65 1.54 -1.38
N LEU A 163 -13.27 0.73 -2.38
CA LEU A 163 -12.03 -0.04 -2.38
C LEU A 163 -10.80 0.87 -2.23
N ARG A 164 -10.76 1.98 -2.96
CA ARG A 164 -9.65 2.95 -2.86
C ARG A 164 -9.61 3.65 -1.51
N ALA A 165 -10.78 3.97 -0.95
CA ALA A 165 -10.87 4.51 0.40
C ALA A 165 -10.34 3.51 1.43
N ALA A 166 -10.69 2.23 1.28
CA ALA A 166 -10.18 1.15 2.13
C ALA A 166 -8.66 0.97 1.99
N GLU A 167 -8.11 0.95 0.77
CA GLU A 167 -6.66 0.88 0.53
C GLU A 167 -5.93 2.05 1.17
N ALA A 168 -6.41 3.29 0.95
CA ALA A 168 -5.82 4.49 1.50
C ALA A 168 -5.82 4.46 3.04
N ALA A 169 -6.93 4.07 3.65
CA ALA A 169 -7.03 3.93 5.10
C ALA A 169 -6.16 2.79 5.65
N PHE A 170 -6.06 1.67 4.93
CA PHE A 170 -5.23 0.53 5.33
C PHE A 170 -3.75 0.91 5.39
N HIS A 171 -3.26 1.77 4.49
CA HIS A 171 -1.87 2.21 4.49
C HIS A 171 -1.42 2.91 5.78
N ALA A 172 -2.35 3.46 6.57
CA ALA A 172 -2.07 4.09 7.85
C ALA A 172 -1.96 3.12 9.04
N LEU A 173 -2.43 1.87 8.91
CA LEU A 173 -2.51 0.90 10.01
C LEU A 173 -1.18 0.24 10.42
N PRO A 174 -0.23 -0.05 9.51
CA PRO A 174 0.97 -0.78 9.89
C PRO A 174 1.82 -0.07 10.94
N GLY A 175 1.96 1.27 10.87
CA GLY A 175 2.78 2.04 11.82
C GLY A 175 2.38 1.81 13.28
N PRO A 176 1.11 2.09 13.67
CA PRO A 176 0.60 1.79 15.01
C PRO A 176 0.71 0.30 15.39
N ALA A 177 0.44 -0.62 14.46
CA ALA A 177 0.55 -2.06 14.72
C ALA A 177 1.99 -2.52 15.00
N TRP A 178 2.97 -1.95 14.30
CA TRP A 178 4.39 -2.25 14.52
C TRP A 178 4.90 -1.67 15.84
N ARG A 179 4.44 -0.48 16.24
CA ARG A 179 4.72 0.09 17.57
C ARG A 179 4.18 -0.81 18.68
N LEU A 180 2.96 -1.32 18.53
CA LEU A 180 2.39 -2.34 19.43
C LEU A 180 3.26 -3.59 19.54
N ARG A 181 3.73 -4.11 18.40
CA ARG A 181 4.63 -5.27 18.37
C ARG A 181 5.97 -4.99 19.04
N ALA A 182 6.56 -3.81 18.85
CA ALA A 182 7.82 -3.43 19.49
C ALA A 182 7.72 -3.40 21.03
N VAL A 183 6.55 -3.03 21.57
CA VAL A 183 6.31 -2.96 23.02
C VAL A 183 5.85 -4.29 23.61
N THR A 184 5.09 -5.09 22.87
CA THR A 184 4.50 -6.35 23.37
C THR A 184 5.27 -7.60 23.00
N ASP A 185 6.23 -7.50 22.07
CA ASP A 185 6.95 -8.62 21.44
C ASP A 185 6.01 -9.65 20.76
N ARG A 186 4.77 -9.24 20.41
CA ARG A 186 3.76 -10.10 19.79
C ARG A 186 3.05 -9.40 18.62
N PRO A 187 2.61 -10.15 17.59
CA PRO A 187 1.74 -9.60 16.56
C PRO A 187 0.42 -9.09 17.15
N HIS A 188 -0.05 -7.94 16.67
CA HIS A 188 -1.34 -7.40 17.08
C HIS A 188 -2.47 -8.12 16.31
N ALA A 189 -3.28 -8.92 17.01
CA ALA A 189 -4.30 -9.75 16.37
C ALA A 189 -5.33 -8.96 15.52
N PRO A 190 -5.85 -7.80 15.96
CA PRO A 190 -6.70 -6.95 15.13
C PRO A 190 -6.06 -6.54 13.80
N PHE A 191 -4.75 -6.23 13.79
CA PHE A 191 -4.03 -5.93 12.55
C PHE A 191 -3.94 -7.11 11.59
N LEU A 192 -3.76 -8.33 12.11
CA LEU A 192 -3.78 -9.53 11.27
C LEU A 192 -5.15 -9.72 10.63
N ALA A 193 -6.24 -9.50 11.36
CA ALA A 193 -7.60 -9.57 10.83
C ALA A 193 -7.86 -8.49 9.77
N ASP A 194 -7.45 -7.24 10.04
CA ASP A 194 -7.58 -6.12 9.10
C ASP A 194 -6.74 -6.37 7.82
N ARG A 195 -5.54 -6.96 7.94
CA ARG A 195 -4.71 -7.39 6.80
C ARG A 195 -5.38 -8.48 5.97
N GLN A 196 -5.96 -9.50 6.60
CA GLN A 196 -6.69 -10.55 5.89
C GLN A 196 -7.90 -9.99 5.14
N ARG A 197 -8.59 -9.01 5.73
CA ARG A 197 -9.71 -8.32 5.08
C ARG A 197 -9.26 -7.51 3.86
N ALA A 198 -8.12 -6.81 3.95
CA ALA A 198 -7.54 -6.10 2.81
C ALA A 198 -7.16 -7.06 1.66
N LEU A 199 -6.59 -8.23 1.97
CA LEU A 199 -6.30 -9.27 0.98
C LEU A 199 -7.58 -9.85 0.35
N ALA A 200 -8.65 -10.01 1.12
CA ALA A 200 -9.93 -10.44 0.58
C ALA A 200 -10.53 -9.41 -0.39
N LEU A 201 -10.39 -8.11 -0.10
CA LEU A 201 -10.79 -7.03 -1.01
C LEU A 201 -9.99 -7.02 -2.30
N GLU A 202 -8.68 -7.28 -2.24
CA GLU A 202 -7.82 -7.47 -3.42
C GLU A 202 -8.31 -8.64 -4.29
N ALA A 203 -8.66 -9.77 -3.68
CA ALA A 203 -9.23 -10.90 -4.41
C ALA A 203 -10.58 -10.55 -5.07
N ARG A 204 -11.43 -9.76 -4.38
CA ARG A 204 -12.70 -9.25 -4.93
C ARG A 204 -12.50 -8.27 -6.07
N ARG A 205 -11.44 -7.44 -6.04
CA ARG A 205 -11.08 -6.52 -7.12
C ARG A 205 -11.06 -7.22 -8.47
N GLY A 206 -10.31 -8.31 -8.57
CA GLY A 206 -10.20 -9.08 -9.82
C GLY A 206 -11.51 -9.72 -10.27
N GLN A 207 -12.38 -10.12 -9.33
CA GLN A 207 -13.70 -10.67 -9.67
C GLN A 207 -14.62 -9.59 -10.25
N VAL A 208 -14.72 -8.44 -9.59
CA VAL A 208 -15.56 -7.32 -10.06
C VAL A 208 -15.04 -6.78 -11.38
N LEU A 209 -13.72 -6.66 -11.54
CA LEU A 209 -13.11 -6.18 -12.78
C LEU A 209 -13.48 -7.06 -13.98
N ARG A 210 -13.46 -8.39 -13.81
CA ARG A 210 -13.87 -9.35 -14.85
C ARG A 210 -15.37 -9.33 -15.16
N SER A 211 -16.22 -8.81 -14.25
CA SER A 211 -17.64 -8.61 -14.54
C SER A 211 -17.94 -7.31 -15.28
N VAL A 212 -16.92 -6.47 -15.54
CA VAL A 212 -17.07 -5.24 -16.32
C VAL A 212 -16.94 -5.58 -17.81
N ALA A 213 -18.00 -5.27 -18.56
CA ALA A 213 -18.00 -5.29 -20.01
C ALA A 213 -17.95 -3.87 -20.58
N VAL A 214 -17.02 -3.64 -21.53
CA VAL A 214 -16.88 -2.38 -22.27
C VAL A 214 -17.19 -2.62 -23.75
N SER A 215 -18.17 -1.89 -24.26
CA SER A 215 -18.46 -1.85 -25.70
C SER A 215 -17.55 -0.79 -26.33
N VAL A 216 -16.83 -1.14 -27.40
CA VAL A 216 -15.98 -0.19 -28.14
C VAL A 216 -16.70 0.22 -29.41
N ASP A 217 -16.97 1.52 -29.55
CA ASP A 217 -17.63 2.05 -30.73
C ASP A 217 -16.70 1.97 -31.95
N PRO A 218 -17.25 1.71 -33.15
CA PRO A 218 -16.47 1.73 -34.38
C PRO A 218 -15.91 3.13 -34.68
N LEU A 219 -14.87 3.18 -35.51
CA LEU A 219 -14.19 4.42 -35.95
C LEU A 219 -14.64 4.81 -37.38
N PRO A 220 -15.81 5.43 -37.58
CA PRO A 220 -16.43 5.58 -38.90
C PRO A 220 -15.71 6.57 -39.84
N LYS A 221 -14.82 7.43 -39.31
CA LYS A 221 -14.10 8.45 -40.09
C LYS A 221 -12.67 8.06 -40.45
N MET A 222 -12.28 6.82 -40.15
CA MET A 222 -10.93 6.31 -40.40
C MET A 222 -10.96 5.30 -41.56
N ASP A 223 -9.83 5.16 -42.26
CA ASP A 223 -9.61 4.09 -43.23
C ASP A 223 -9.94 2.71 -42.62
N ALA A 224 -10.59 1.84 -43.37
CA ALA A 224 -11.14 0.58 -42.86
C ALA A 224 -10.06 -0.36 -42.29
N ALA A 225 -8.91 -0.47 -42.96
CA ALA A 225 -7.83 -1.34 -42.50
C ALA A 225 -7.21 -0.79 -41.21
N LEU A 226 -7.01 0.52 -41.13
CA LEU A 226 -6.48 1.13 -39.91
C LEU A 226 -7.51 1.11 -38.76
N ALA A 227 -8.79 1.27 -39.08
CA ALA A 227 -9.90 1.16 -38.13
C ALA A 227 -9.94 -0.23 -37.48
N GLU A 228 -9.83 -1.29 -38.28
CA GLU A 228 -9.78 -2.67 -37.79
C GLU A 228 -8.59 -2.89 -36.84
N VAL A 229 -7.38 -2.49 -37.27
CA VAL A 229 -6.16 -2.62 -36.45
C VAL A 229 -6.27 -1.83 -35.13
N THR A 230 -6.79 -0.61 -35.19
CA THR A 230 -6.93 0.26 -34.01
C THR A 230 -7.96 -0.29 -33.04
N THR A 231 -9.12 -0.73 -33.53
CA THR A 231 -10.15 -1.33 -32.69
C THR A 231 -9.65 -2.64 -32.07
N ALA A 232 -8.97 -3.51 -32.83
CA ALA A 232 -8.37 -4.73 -32.31
C ALA A 232 -7.32 -4.43 -31.21
N ALA A 233 -6.49 -3.41 -31.40
CA ALA A 233 -5.51 -2.98 -30.39
C ALA A 233 -6.18 -2.45 -29.12
N LEU A 234 -7.25 -1.66 -29.24
CA LEU A 234 -8.04 -1.17 -28.09
C LEU A 234 -8.68 -2.33 -27.32
N LEU A 235 -9.28 -3.28 -28.01
CA LEU A 235 -9.84 -4.49 -27.39
C LEU A 235 -8.74 -5.26 -26.66
N GLY A 236 -7.62 -5.54 -27.34
CA GLY A 236 -6.50 -6.26 -26.72
C GLY A 236 -5.93 -5.54 -25.49
N ALA A 237 -5.88 -4.21 -25.52
CA ALA A 237 -5.42 -3.41 -24.39
C ALA A 237 -6.38 -3.51 -23.19
N LEU A 238 -7.70 -3.44 -23.42
CA LEU A 238 -8.69 -3.63 -22.36
C LEU A 238 -8.63 -5.04 -21.75
N HIS A 239 -8.48 -6.07 -22.58
CA HIS A 239 -8.30 -7.45 -22.10
C HIS A 239 -7.02 -7.62 -21.30
N ALA A 240 -5.92 -6.98 -21.70
CA ALA A 240 -4.66 -6.97 -20.94
C ALA A 240 -4.82 -6.29 -19.56
N LEU A 241 -5.80 -5.38 -19.42
CA LEU A 241 -6.20 -4.79 -18.13
C LEU A 241 -7.21 -5.66 -17.36
N GLY A 242 -7.60 -6.82 -17.88
CA GLY A 242 -8.56 -7.72 -17.24
C GLY A 242 -10.03 -7.32 -17.40
N VAL A 243 -10.32 -6.41 -18.32
CA VAL A 243 -11.68 -5.93 -18.65
C VAL A 243 -12.18 -6.68 -19.88
N GLU A 244 -13.42 -7.19 -19.83
CA GLU A 244 -14.06 -7.78 -21.00
C GLU A 244 -14.42 -6.66 -21.99
N ALA A 245 -14.02 -6.78 -23.25
CA ALA A 245 -14.29 -5.77 -24.25
C ALA A 245 -14.80 -6.39 -25.56
N ARG A 246 -15.79 -5.74 -26.18
CA ARG A 246 -16.38 -6.20 -27.44
C ARG A 246 -16.78 -5.04 -28.32
N ILE A 247 -16.92 -5.30 -29.62
CA ILE A 247 -17.55 -4.38 -30.56
C ILE A 247 -19.03 -4.75 -30.56
N ASP A 248 -19.90 -3.85 -30.10
CA ASP A 248 -21.33 -4.10 -30.04
C ASP A 248 -22.09 -2.80 -30.35
N ALA A 249 -23.10 -2.89 -31.22
CA ALA A 249 -24.00 -1.78 -31.49
C ALA A 249 -24.98 -1.55 -30.33
N THR A 250 -25.22 -2.57 -29.51
CA THR A 250 -26.06 -2.52 -28.31
C THR A 250 -25.19 -2.42 -27.06
N CYS A 251 -24.99 -1.19 -26.61
CA CYS A 251 -24.21 -0.90 -25.41
C CYS A 251 -24.98 -1.31 -24.14
N ALA A 252 -24.44 -2.27 -23.37
CA ALA A 252 -24.93 -2.63 -22.04
C ALA A 252 -23.79 -2.44 -21.01
N GLY A 253 -23.89 -1.41 -20.16
CA GLY A 253 -22.87 -1.07 -19.17
C GLY A 253 -22.02 0.16 -19.55
N LEU A 254 -20.83 -0.07 -20.11
CA LEU A 254 -19.87 0.96 -20.48
C LEU A 254 -19.65 1.02 -21.99
N ALA A 255 -19.51 2.23 -22.52
CA ALA A 255 -19.05 2.51 -23.88
C ALA A 255 -17.69 3.21 -23.85
N LEU A 256 -16.76 2.73 -24.66
CA LEU A 256 -15.56 3.44 -25.06
C LEU A 256 -15.78 3.97 -26.48
N THR A 257 -15.89 5.28 -26.61
CA THR A 257 -16.06 5.96 -27.90
C THR A 257 -14.72 6.55 -28.34
N PRO A 258 -13.93 5.84 -29.17
CA PRO A 258 -12.68 6.37 -29.68
C PRO A 258 -12.92 7.43 -30.76
N ARG A 259 -11.97 8.36 -30.89
CA ARG A 259 -11.87 9.36 -31.95
C ARG A 259 -10.45 9.29 -32.49
N ALA A 260 -10.34 9.06 -33.78
CA ALA A 260 -9.08 8.87 -34.46
C ALA A 260 -8.98 9.81 -35.65
N GLU A 261 -7.83 10.45 -35.80
CA GLU A 261 -7.46 11.23 -36.98
C GLU A 261 -6.04 10.86 -37.41
N VAL A 262 -5.87 10.58 -38.70
CA VAL A 262 -4.57 10.27 -39.29
C VAL A 262 -4.10 11.47 -40.08
N THR A 263 -2.97 12.03 -39.68
CA THR A 263 -2.30 13.10 -40.41
C THR A 263 -1.07 12.53 -41.08
N CYS A 264 -0.92 12.77 -42.39
CA CYS A 264 0.27 12.40 -43.13
C CYS A 264 0.90 13.64 -43.74
N ASP A 265 2.19 13.83 -43.48
CA ASP A 265 3.00 14.92 -43.99
C ASP A 265 4.23 14.36 -44.73
N ARG A 266 4.66 15.06 -45.78
CA ARG A 266 5.96 14.84 -46.41
C ARG A 266 6.91 15.93 -45.95
N ASN A 267 8.01 15.51 -45.34
CA ASN A 267 9.09 16.39 -44.93
C ASN A 267 10.43 15.88 -45.48
N GLY A 268 11.54 16.58 -45.19
CA GLY A 268 12.87 16.24 -45.71
C GLY A 268 13.41 14.86 -45.31
N ILE A 269 12.74 14.16 -44.39
CA ILE A 269 13.11 12.81 -43.90
C ILE A 269 12.26 11.72 -44.60
N GLY A 270 11.16 12.09 -45.26
CA GLY A 270 10.26 11.17 -45.93
C GLY A 270 8.78 11.49 -45.69
N ALA A 271 7.93 10.51 -45.98
CA ALA A 271 6.54 10.53 -45.56
C ALA A 271 6.45 10.12 -44.08
N ARG A 272 5.73 10.91 -43.29
CA ARG A 272 5.42 10.66 -41.89
C ARG A 272 3.90 10.60 -41.77
N CYS A 273 3.39 9.59 -41.10
CA CYS A 273 1.98 9.48 -40.76
C CYS A 273 1.84 9.29 -39.25
N ALA A 274 1.02 10.12 -38.62
CA ALA A 274 0.74 10.07 -37.18
C ALA A 274 -0.75 9.78 -36.96
N LEU A 275 -1.04 8.96 -35.94
CA LEU A 275 -2.40 8.74 -35.46
C LEU A 275 -2.62 9.56 -34.19
N HIS A 276 -3.52 10.54 -34.26
CA HIS A 276 -4.08 11.21 -33.10
C HIS A 276 -5.29 10.41 -32.64
N LEU A 277 -5.14 9.70 -31.52
CA LEU A 277 -6.18 8.89 -30.91
C LEU A 277 -6.55 9.47 -29.55
N ASP A 278 -7.84 9.68 -29.36
CA ASP A 278 -8.47 9.99 -28.08
C ASP A 278 -9.64 9.03 -27.87
N ALA A 279 -10.05 8.83 -26.64
CA ALA A 279 -11.28 8.08 -26.35
C ALA A 279 -12.02 8.66 -25.15
N ARG A 280 -13.32 8.41 -25.10
CA ARG A 280 -14.17 8.73 -23.96
C ARG A 280 -14.80 7.46 -23.43
N LEU A 281 -14.66 7.23 -22.13
CA LEU A 281 -15.44 6.21 -21.44
C LEU A 281 -16.71 6.87 -20.90
N GLN A 282 -17.86 6.26 -21.15
CA GLN A 282 -19.16 6.74 -20.69
C GLN A 282 -20.08 5.57 -20.32
N ARG A 283 -21.18 5.86 -19.62
CA ARG A 283 -22.22 4.85 -19.39
C ARG A 283 -23.07 4.74 -20.64
N CYS A 284 -23.51 3.55 -21.01
CA CYS A 284 -24.42 3.39 -22.16
C CYS A 284 -25.71 4.20 -21.99
N ALA A 285 -26.23 4.26 -20.76
CA ALA A 285 -27.46 4.98 -20.42
C ALA A 285 -27.26 6.48 -20.19
N ASP A 286 -26.02 6.97 -20.07
CA ASP A 286 -25.72 8.37 -19.77
C ASP A 286 -24.46 8.84 -20.52
N PRO A 287 -24.59 9.78 -21.47
CA PRO A 287 -23.49 10.26 -22.30
C PRO A 287 -22.48 11.14 -21.54
N ALA A 288 -22.69 11.42 -20.25
CA ALA A 288 -21.69 12.12 -19.45
C ALA A 288 -20.37 11.29 -19.40
N PRO A 289 -19.22 11.88 -19.79
CA PRO A 289 -17.96 11.16 -19.81
C PRO A 289 -17.51 10.84 -18.38
N LEU A 290 -17.25 9.56 -18.13
CA LEU A 290 -16.63 9.07 -16.91
C LEU A 290 -15.11 9.26 -16.92
N ALA A 291 -14.48 9.14 -18.10
CA ALA A 291 -13.06 9.36 -18.29
C ALA A 291 -12.77 9.84 -19.71
N HIS A 292 -11.73 10.68 -19.85
CA HIS A 292 -11.13 11.03 -21.12
C HIS A 292 -9.75 10.39 -21.21
N ILE A 293 -9.47 9.69 -22.30
CA ILE A 293 -8.21 8.97 -22.52
C ILE A 293 -7.50 9.63 -23.69
N ASN A 294 -6.30 10.15 -23.45
CA ASN A 294 -5.44 10.72 -24.47
C ASN A 294 -4.28 9.76 -24.75
N PHE A 295 -4.13 9.36 -26.01
CA PHE A 295 -3.08 8.41 -26.42
C PHE A 295 -1.84 9.08 -27.01
N ALA A 296 -1.66 10.40 -26.85
CA ALA A 296 -0.50 11.13 -27.35
C ALA A 296 0.83 10.55 -26.85
N ALA A 297 0.87 10.08 -25.59
CA ALA A 297 2.06 9.44 -25.02
C ALA A 297 2.42 8.09 -25.68
N ALA A 298 1.49 7.45 -26.40
CA ALA A 298 1.75 6.19 -27.10
C ALA A 298 2.62 6.35 -28.36
N GLY A 299 2.83 7.59 -28.84
CA GLY A 299 3.78 7.88 -29.92
C GLY A 299 3.47 7.14 -31.23
N LEU A 300 2.18 7.08 -31.61
CA LEU A 300 1.69 6.32 -32.76
C LEU A 300 2.09 7.00 -34.08
N VAL A 301 3.32 6.74 -34.53
CA VAL A 301 3.92 7.36 -35.71
C VAL A 301 4.60 6.33 -36.60
N GLY A 302 4.28 6.35 -37.89
CA GLY A 302 5.00 5.62 -38.95
C GLY A 302 5.78 6.59 -39.83
N VAL A 303 7.01 6.23 -40.19
CA VAL A 303 7.86 7.04 -41.07
C VAL A 303 8.50 6.15 -42.13
N ASP A 304 8.42 6.56 -43.40
CA ASP A 304 9.09 5.91 -44.51
C ASP A 304 9.70 6.94 -45.48
N PRO A 305 10.95 6.75 -45.94
CA PRO A 305 11.66 7.72 -46.78
C PRO A 305 11.06 7.90 -48.19
N ARG A 306 10.20 6.99 -48.65
CA ARG A 306 9.80 6.93 -50.07
C ARG A 306 8.29 6.97 -50.30
N SER A 307 7.49 6.36 -49.42
CA SER A 307 6.07 6.14 -49.67
C SER A 307 5.20 6.45 -48.46
N GLU A 308 4.12 7.20 -48.67
CA GLU A 308 3.10 7.42 -47.65
C GLU A 308 2.41 6.10 -47.27
N ASP A 309 2.12 5.22 -48.23
CA ASP A 309 1.53 3.90 -47.94
C ASP A 309 2.46 3.04 -47.06
N ALA A 310 3.77 3.11 -47.31
CA ALA A 310 4.75 2.44 -46.45
C ALA A 310 4.81 3.06 -45.05
N ALA A 311 4.72 4.39 -44.93
CA ALA A 311 4.61 5.08 -43.65
C ALA A 311 3.31 4.69 -42.90
N ARG A 312 2.18 4.57 -43.61
CA ARG A 312 0.89 4.10 -43.06
C ARG A 312 0.96 2.64 -42.59
N ARG A 313 1.62 1.75 -43.33
CA ARG A 313 1.86 0.36 -42.87
C ARG A 313 2.69 0.32 -41.59
N ARG A 314 3.78 1.09 -41.52
CA ARG A 314 4.59 1.21 -40.30
C ARG A 314 3.83 1.83 -39.13
N LEU A 315 2.91 2.77 -39.41
CA LEU A 315 2.00 3.29 -38.39
C LEU A 315 1.11 2.17 -37.85
N ALA A 316 0.49 1.36 -38.71
CA ALA A 316 -0.33 0.22 -38.30
C ALA A 316 0.44 -0.76 -37.41
N GLU A 317 1.71 -1.05 -37.72
CA GLU A 317 2.59 -1.90 -36.89
C GLU A 317 2.86 -1.34 -35.48
N ARG A 318 2.72 -0.02 -35.28
CA ARG A 318 2.87 0.62 -33.96
C ARG A 318 1.60 0.58 -33.12
N ILE A 319 0.45 0.35 -33.75
CA ILE A 319 -0.85 0.29 -33.09
C ILE A 319 -1.01 -1.11 -32.49
N VAL A 320 -0.43 -1.30 -31.30
CA VAL A 320 -0.43 -2.58 -30.58
C VAL A 320 -1.06 -2.41 -29.19
N PRO A 321 -1.68 -3.47 -28.62
CA PRO A 321 -2.28 -3.42 -27.28
C PRO A 321 -1.38 -2.83 -26.20
N ALA A 322 -0.10 -3.22 -26.19
CA ALA A 322 0.86 -2.76 -25.19
C ALA A 322 1.11 -1.24 -25.22
N ALA A 323 1.04 -0.61 -26.40
CA ALA A 323 1.21 0.83 -26.55
C ALA A 323 0.00 1.61 -26.01
N LEU A 324 -1.20 1.00 -26.03
CA LEU A 324 -2.44 1.63 -25.60
C LEU A 324 -2.81 1.31 -24.14
N ALA A 325 -2.31 0.20 -23.59
CA ALA A 325 -2.63 -0.27 -22.25
C ALA A 325 -2.22 0.70 -21.14
N GLY A 326 -1.05 1.35 -21.26
CA GLY A 326 -0.58 2.35 -20.28
C GLY A 326 -1.53 3.56 -20.15
N PRO A 327 -1.78 4.31 -21.24
CA PRO A 327 -2.74 5.42 -21.22
C PRO A 327 -4.16 5.01 -20.77
N LEU A 328 -4.62 3.82 -21.18
CA LEU A 328 -5.91 3.28 -20.71
C LEU A 328 -5.88 3.02 -19.21
N ALA A 329 -4.86 2.34 -18.68
CA ALA A 329 -4.77 2.03 -17.26
C ALA A 329 -4.78 3.30 -16.42
N GLU A 330 -4.02 4.32 -16.82
CA GLU A 330 -3.92 5.60 -16.11
C GLU A 330 -5.28 6.31 -16.04
N ALA A 331 -5.95 6.47 -17.19
CA ALA A 331 -7.23 7.16 -17.27
C ALA A 331 -8.39 6.38 -16.62
N LEU A 332 -8.40 5.05 -16.78
CA LEU A 332 -9.47 4.19 -16.28
C LEU A 332 -9.32 3.82 -14.81
N ARG A 333 -8.14 4.01 -14.21
CA ARG A 333 -7.93 3.70 -12.80
C ARG A 333 -8.98 4.38 -11.92
N ALA A 334 -9.37 5.62 -12.29
CA ALA A 334 -10.34 6.44 -11.56
C ALA A 334 -11.74 5.82 -11.45
N THR A 335 -12.12 5.04 -12.48
CA THR A 335 -13.48 4.57 -12.70
C THR A 335 -13.60 3.07 -12.54
N LEU A 336 -12.55 2.32 -12.89
CA LEU A 336 -12.51 0.87 -12.79
C LEU A 336 -11.58 0.43 -11.66
N PRO A 337 -11.82 -0.74 -11.05
CA PRO A 337 -11.02 -1.24 -9.93
C PRO A 337 -9.71 -1.88 -10.45
N LEU A 338 -8.90 -1.10 -11.15
CA LEU A 338 -7.58 -1.50 -11.66
C LEU A 338 -6.53 -1.45 -10.56
N ALA A 339 -5.61 -2.41 -10.56
CA ALA A 339 -4.44 -2.38 -9.67
C ALA A 339 -3.57 -1.14 -9.93
N ARG A 340 -2.89 -0.67 -8.87
CA ARG A 340 -1.97 0.48 -8.94
C ARG A 340 -0.66 0.13 -9.61
#